data_AF-A0A4R5U706-F1
#
_entry.id   AF-A0A4R5U706-F1
#
_cell.length_a   1.000
_cell.length_b   1.000
_cell.length_c   1.000
_cell.angle_alpha   90.00
_cell.angle_beta   90.00
_cell.angle_gamma   90.00
#
_symmetry.space_group_name_H-M   'P 1'
#
loop_
_entity.id
_entity.type
_entity.pdbx_description
1 polymer ?
#
loop_
_entity_poly.entity_id
_entity_poly.type
_entity_poly.pdbx_seq_one_letter_code
_entity_poly.pdbx_strand_id
1 'polypeptide(L)'
;MSVALSKRAEIALRSLSQLELKRALKALDELDRQSRNESRFHDVSRVNVGSEKLFAYKASERLRLVFSVAEGRVFVEDILNPDQYQRMVGRKA
;
A
#
# COMPACT_ATOMS: atom_id res chain seq x y z
N MET A 1 -13.14 2.23 9.52
CA MET A 1 -12.01 1.98 8.60
C MET A 1 -11.42 3.34 8.31
N SER A 2 -10.22 3.61 8.81
CA SER A 2 -9.48 4.87 8.62
C SER A 2 -8.63 4.86 7.33
N VAL A 3 -8.56 3.69 6.68
CA VAL A 3 -7.90 3.48 5.40
C VAL A 3 -8.87 3.76 4.26
N ALA A 4 -8.52 4.71 3.39
CA ALA A 4 -9.23 4.98 2.14
C ALA A 4 -8.51 4.28 0.98
N LEU A 5 -9.26 3.75 0.01
CA LEU A 5 -8.72 3.15 -1.20
C LEU A 5 -8.87 4.14 -2.36
N SER A 6 -7.82 4.30 -3.16
CA SER A 6 -7.94 4.97 -4.46
C SER A 6 -8.69 4.06 -5.45
N LYS A 7 -9.19 4.65 -6.54
CA LYS A 7 -9.81 3.88 -7.63
C LYS A 7 -8.84 2.85 -8.24
N ARG A 8 -7.55 3.14 -8.29
CA ARG A 8 -6.54 2.19 -8.79
C ARG A 8 -6.38 1.02 -7.84
N ALA A 9 -6.30 1.29 -6.54
CA ALA A 9 -6.22 0.26 -5.51
C ALA A 9 -7.46 -0.65 -5.52
N GLU A 10 -8.66 -0.09 -5.69
CA GLU A 10 -9.89 -0.88 -5.82
C GLU A 10 -9.86 -1.81 -7.05
N ILE A 11 -9.43 -1.30 -8.20
CA ILE A 11 -9.30 -2.09 -9.43
C ILE A 11 -8.27 -3.21 -9.21
N ALA A 12 -7.10 -2.89 -8.68
CA ALA A 12 -6.05 -3.86 -8.41
C ALA A 12 -6.55 -4.97 -7.46
N LEU A 13 -7.25 -4.61 -6.39
CA LEU A 13 -7.80 -5.55 -5.41
C LEU A 13 -8.80 -6.53 -6.05
N ARG A 14 -9.63 -6.06 -6.99
CA ARG A 14 -10.59 -6.90 -7.73
C ARG A 14 -9.92 -7.85 -8.73
N SER A 15 -8.71 -7.53 -9.17
CA SER A 15 -7.95 -8.35 -10.11
C SER A 15 -7.06 -9.41 -9.43
N LEU A 16 -6.99 -9.43 -8.10
CA LEU A 16 -6.19 -10.40 -7.36
C LEU A 16 -6.81 -11.81 -7.39
N SER A 17 -5.96 -12.83 -7.35
CA SER A 17 -6.41 -14.19 -7.04
C SER A 17 -7.00 -14.26 -5.62
N GLN A 18 -7.82 -15.27 -5.30
CA GLN A 18 -8.41 -15.38 -3.95
C GLN A 18 -7.37 -15.41 -2.83
N LEU A 19 -6.23 -16.07 -3.04
CA LEU A 19 -5.15 -16.14 -2.05
C LEU A 19 -4.52 -14.76 -1.82
N GLU A 20 -4.25 -14.04 -2.90
CA GLU A 20 -3.69 -12.69 -2.88
C GLU A 20 -4.66 -11.68 -2.27
N LEU A 21 -5.95 -11.79 -2.60
CA LEU A 21 -7.01 -10.98 -2.02
C LEU A 21 -7.05 -11.14 -0.49
N LYS A 22 -7.03 -12.38 0.02
CA LYS A 22 -6.98 -12.61 1.49
C LYS A 22 -5.77 -11.95 2.14
N ARG A 23 -4.60 -12.00 1.47
CA ARG A 23 -3.36 -11.37 1.97
C ARG A 23 -3.45 -9.84 1.93
N ALA A 24 -3.98 -9.27 0.85
CA ALA A 24 -4.19 -7.83 0.71
C ALA A 24 -5.18 -7.31 1.76
N LEU A 25 -6.30 -8.00 1.99
CA LEU A 25 -7.28 -7.64 3.01
C LEU A 25 -6.69 -7.70 4.42
N LYS A 26 -5.88 -8.72 4.73
CA LYS A 26 -5.17 -8.80 6.01
C LYS A 26 -4.21 -7.62 6.19
N ALA A 27 -3.46 -7.27 5.15
CA ALA A 27 -2.54 -6.13 5.18
C ALA A 27 -3.27 -4.78 5.35
N LEU A 28 -4.45 -4.63 4.73
CA LEU A 28 -5.29 -3.45 4.91
C LEU A 28 -5.81 -3.31 6.35
N ASP A 29 -6.24 -4.41 6.96
CA ASP A 29 -6.65 -4.44 8.37
C ASP A 29 -5.47 -4.11 9.30
N GLU A 30 -4.29 -4.64 9.01
CA GLU A 30 -3.09 -4.35 9.78
C GLU A 30 -2.67 -2.87 9.67
N LEU A 31 -2.71 -2.29 8.46
CA LEU A 31 -2.49 -0.86 8.25
C LEU A 31 -3.52 0.01 9.00
N ASP A 32 -4.80 -0.38 9.02
CA ASP A 32 -5.84 0.34 9.77
C ASP A 32 -5.63 0.25 11.29
N ARG A 33 -5.06 -0.85 11.80
CA ARG A 33 -4.71 -0.97 13.22
C ARG A 33 -3.49 -0.12 13.57
N GLN A 34 -2.47 -0.14 12.72
CA GLN A 34 -1.24 0.64 12.92
C GLN A 34 -1.53 2.15 12.88
N SER A 35 -2.36 2.61 11.93
CA SER A 35 -2.76 4.03 11.84
C SER A 35 -3.50 4.52 13.08
N ARG A 36 -4.36 3.69 13.67
CA ARG A 36 -5.17 4.05 14.85
C ARG A 36 -4.37 4.08 16.15
N ASN A 37 -3.33 3.26 16.27
CA ASN A 37 -2.55 3.15 17.49
C ASN A 37 -1.41 4.18 17.57
N GLU A 38 -1.32 5.12 16.62
CA GLU A 38 -0.18 6.04 16.42
C GLU A 38 1.19 5.35 16.37
N SER A 39 1.19 4.02 16.25
CA SER A 39 2.38 3.21 16.13
C SER A 39 3.06 3.51 14.81
N ARG A 40 4.38 3.57 14.82
CA ARG A 40 5.15 3.64 13.57
C ARG A 40 4.77 2.46 12.69
N PHE A 41 4.60 2.70 11.39
CA PHE A 41 4.31 1.61 10.49
C PHE A 41 5.49 0.63 10.44
N HIS A 42 5.25 -0.63 10.76
CA HIS A 42 6.24 -1.70 10.66
C HIS A 42 6.22 -2.27 9.23
N ASP A 43 7.37 -2.77 8.75
CA ASP A 43 7.52 -3.31 7.38
C ASP A 43 7.14 -2.32 6.26
N VAL A 44 7.32 -1.04 6.54
CA VAL A 44 7.11 0.04 5.59
C VAL A 44 8.42 0.61 5.10
N SER A 45 8.54 0.70 3.78
CA SER A 45 9.63 1.39 3.09
C SER A 45 9.12 2.72 2.53
N ARG A 46 9.91 3.79 2.66
CA ARG A 46 9.60 5.05 1.98
C ARG A 46 9.86 4.88 0.48
N VAL A 47 8.93 5.36 -0.33
CA VAL A 47 9.03 5.36 -1.78
C VAL A 47 9.12 6.80 -2.25
N ASN A 48 10.21 7.14 -2.95
CA ASN A 48 10.39 8.46 -3.55
C ASN A 48 9.95 8.38 -5.02
N VAL A 49 8.73 8.82 -5.32
CA VAL A 49 8.25 8.97 -6.70
C VAL A 49 7.86 10.44 -6.88
N GLY A 50 8.66 11.18 -7.65
CA GLY A 50 8.46 12.62 -7.82
C GLY A 50 8.53 13.38 -6.48
N SER A 51 7.58 14.27 -6.23
CA SER A 51 7.45 15.07 -4.99
C SER A 51 6.55 14.43 -3.92
N GLU A 52 5.89 13.30 -4.23
CA GLU A 52 4.93 12.67 -3.34
C GLU A 52 5.63 11.81 -2.28
N LYS A 53 5.22 11.98 -1.01
CA LYS A 53 5.67 11.12 0.10
C LYS A 53 4.84 9.84 0.13
N LEU A 54 5.29 8.84 -0.62
CA LEU A 54 4.68 7.53 -0.66
C LEU A 54 5.39 6.54 0.27
N PHE A 55 4.63 5.54 0.69
CA PHE A 55 5.05 4.45 1.55
C PHE A 55 4.63 3.13 0.92
N ALA A 56 5.44 2.10 1.10
CA ALA A 56 5.14 0.75 0.63
C ALA A 56 5.16 -0.23 1.79
N TYR A 57 4.03 -0.89 2.02
CA TYR A 57 3.87 -1.95 3.01
C TYR A 57 3.97 -3.33 2.34
N LYS A 58 4.78 -4.22 2.92
CA LYS A 58 4.96 -5.60 2.44
C LYS A 58 3.80 -6.50 2.91
N ALA A 59 2.72 -6.57 2.12
CA ALA A 59 1.63 -7.53 2.38
C ALA A 59 2.03 -9.00 2.16
N SER A 60 2.93 -9.26 1.20
CA SER A 60 3.55 -10.57 1.01
C SER A 60 4.80 -10.47 0.14
N GLU A 61 5.46 -11.60 -0.15
CA GLU A 61 6.53 -11.63 -1.17
C GLU A 61 6.05 -11.17 -2.55
N ARG A 62 4.75 -11.27 -2.84
CA ARG A 62 4.18 -10.97 -4.16
C ARG A 62 3.33 -9.70 -4.20
N LEU A 63 3.15 -9.01 -3.08
CA LEU A 63 2.28 -7.83 -3.02
C LEU A 63 2.88 -6.72 -2.16
N ARG A 64 2.73 -5.50 -2.65
CA ARG A 64 3.04 -4.26 -1.95
C ARG A 64 1.80 -3.38 -1.98
N LEU A 65 1.43 -2.84 -0.82
CA LEU A 65 0.42 -1.78 -0.73
C LEU A 65 1.17 -0.48 -0.75
N VAL A 66 0.92 0.34 -1.77
CA VAL A 66 1.47 1.69 -1.86
C VAL A 66 0.45 2.64 -1.27
N PHE A 67 0.86 3.46 -0.33
CA PHE A 67 -0.04 4.37 0.36
C PHE A 67 0.63 5.70 0.69
N SER A 68 -0.21 6.72 0.87
CA SER A 68 0.16 8.03 1.40
C SER A 68 -0.50 8.23 2.77
N VAL A 69 0.04 9.16 3.55
CA VAL A 69 -0.53 9.55 4.84
C VAL A 69 -0.80 11.04 4.81
N ALA A 70 -2.06 11.43 4.97
CA ALA A 70 -2.49 12.82 4.99
C ALA A 70 -3.54 13.00 6.09
N GLU A 71 -3.44 14.09 6.86
CA GLU A 71 -4.39 14.42 7.94
C GLU A 71 -4.61 13.27 8.95
N GLY A 72 -3.56 12.49 9.24
CA GLY A 72 -3.66 11.33 10.14
C GLY A 72 -4.43 10.13 9.56
N ARG A 73 -4.72 10.14 8.25
CA ARG A 73 -5.42 9.07 7.53
C ARG A 73 -4.50 8.40 6.53
N VAL A 74 -4.74 7.12 6.30
CA VAL A 74 -4.00 6.31 5.33
C VAL A 74 -4.80 6.24 4.04
N PHE A 75 -4.15 6.56 2.92
CA PHE A 75 -4.74 6.46 1.58
C PHE A 75 -3.94 5.45 0.78
N VAL A 76 -4.53 4.29 0.48
CA VAL A 76 -3.88 3.28 -0.35
C VAL A 76 -4.05 3.69 -1.81
N GLU A 77 -2.94 4.10 -2.39
CA GLU A 77 -2.85 4.62 -3.75
C GLU A 77 -2.90 3.50 -4.79
N ASP A 78 -2.28 2.35 -4.49
CA ASP A 78 -2.26 1.19 -5.38
C ASP A 78 -1.86 -0.11 -4.67
N ILE A 79 -2.12 -1.25 -5.31
CA ILE A 79 -1.69 -2.58 -4.86
C ILE A 79 -0.89 -3.21 -5.99
N LEU A 80 0.41 -3.38 -5.77
CA LEU A 80 1.35 -3.72 -6.82
C LEU A 80 2.01 -5.07 -6.57
N ASN A 81 2.26 -5.80 -7.65
CA ASN A 81 3.19 -6.93 -7.65
C ASN A 81 4.66 -6.44 -7.67
N PRO A 82 5.66 -7.33 -7.48
CA PRO A 82 7.07 -6.92 -7.40
C PRO A 82 7.56 -6.20 -8.66
N ASP A 83 7.15 -6.64 -9.85
CA ASP A 83 7.56 -6.04 -11.11
C ASP A 83 6.99 -4.63 -11.30
N GLN A 84 5.69 -4.46 -11.02
CA GLN A 84 5.01 -3.17 -11.06
C GLN A 84 5.62 -2.21 -10.04
N TYR A 85 5.89 -2.69 -8.83
CA TYR A 85 6.55 -1.92 -7.79
C TYR A 85 7.95 -1.47 -8.23
N GLN A 86 8.78 -2.38 -8.76
CA GLN A 86 10.11 -2.03 -9.26
C GLN A 86 10.06 -1.01 -10.39
N ARG A 87 9.10 -1.10 -11.32
CA ARG A 87 8.92 -0.09 -12.38
C ARG A 87 8.51 1.27 -11.81
N MET A 88 7.68 1.29 -10.79
CA MET A 88 7.25 2.52 -10.11
C MET A 88 8.45 3.20 -9.43
N VAL A 89 9.26 2.45 -8.68
CA VAL A 89 10.44 2.99 -7.96
C VAL A 89 11.61 3.27 -8.90
N GLY A 90 11.75 2.48 -9.96
CA GLY A 90 12.83 2.57 -10.94
C GLY A 90 12.68 3.70 -11.96
N ARG A 91 11.50 4.34 -12.04
CA ARG A 91 11.36 5.62 -12.73
C ARG A 91 12.08 6.70 -11.92
N LYS A 92 13.39 6.81 -12.14
CA LYS A 92 14.15 8.03 -11.82
C LYS A 92 13.43 9.21 -12.49
N ALA A 93 13.14 10.23 -11.69
CA ALA A 93 12.82 11.56 -12.17
C ALA A 93 13.96 12.08 -13.07
#